data_AF-A0A0G1ZWM8-F1
#
_entry.id   AF-A0A0G1ZWM8-F1
#
_cell.length_a   1.000
_cell.length_b   1.000
_cell.length_c   1.000
_cell.angle_alpha   90.00
_cell.angle_beta   90.00
_cell.angle_gamma   90.00
#
_symmetry.space_group_name_H-M   'P 1'
#
loop_
_entity.id
_entity.type
_entity.pdbx_description
1 polymer ?
#
loop_
_entity_poly.entity_id
_entity_poly.type
_entity_poly.pdbx_seq_one_letter_code
_entity_poly.pdbx_strand_id
1 'polypeptide(L)'
;MMAREFPPQARNLILAILLGAGSGVIASALTVGYLFTYVTEINTLMAPFRLSTERSRESLSMAEELARIRRVAMPSAVAVLPAAPAGRVRDLSEAIAYGAVLTSDGWLLVGADGKLAPSSQIAIGRDLYAIQRIEPAGVEGFQFVQVSARNLTVAPFGKGAGLLAGDRVMALAGPEALRPAVVESVRMVKAESSDQPARRLVLSLPSGNAHHGMPLVNAAGELVGIVASEENGHLHAVVFETFAPSLRSLLRSGTVSRPSLGLQGHHLAFTIGEPTDRNITNGFVVTNRRAGITEGDIILSINGEPIQRQRTLDEALASFSPGDEVRVERDRVGDRQTITIKLGTLP
;
A
#
# COMPACT_ATOMS: atom_id res chain seq x y z
N MET A 1 -56.27 4.63 -65.54
CA MET A 1 -54.86 4.34 -65.21
C MET A 1 -54.85 2.95 -64.57
N MET A 2 -54.70 1.89 -65.38
CA MET A 2 -54.83 0.50 -64.92
C MET A 2 -53.54 0.05 -64.23
N ALA A 3 -53.62 -0.33 -62.96
CA ALA A 3 -52.53 -0.99 -62.25
C ALA A 3 -52.31 -2.38 -62.87
N ARG A 4 -51.13 -2.61 -63.46
CA ARG A 4 -50.72 -3.95 -63.89
C ARG A 4 -50.46 -4.80 -62.65
N GLU A 5 -51.39 -5.69 -62.34
CA GLU A 5 -51.16 -6.74 -61.34
C GLU A 5 -50.09 -7.70 -61.85
N PHE A 6 -49.01 -7.85 -61.07
CA PHE A 6 -47.96 -8.82 -61.37
C PHE A 6 -48.51 -10.26 -61.24
N PRO A 7 -48.06 -11.21 -62.08
CA PRO A 7 -48.43 -12.60 -61.93
C PRO A 7 -48.09 -13.10 -60.52
N PRO A 8 -48.93 -13.95 -59.90
CA PRO A 8 -48.75 -14.40 -58.52
C PRO A 8 -47.38 -15.07 -58.28
N GLN A 9 -46.80 -15.70 -59.32
CA GLN A 9 -45.46 -16.28 -59.28
C GLN A 9 -44.35 -15.23 -59.13
N ALA A 10 -44.48 -14.08 -59.80
CA ALA A 10 -43.52 -12.98 -59.70
C ALA A 10 -43.57 -12.29 -58.32
N ARG A 11 -44.77 -12.16 -57.74
CA ARG A 11 -44.94 -11.62 -56.38
C ARG A 11 -44.27 -12.50 -55.33
N ASN A 12 -44.43 -13.81 -55.43
CA ASN A 12 -43.83 -14.76 -54.49
C ASN A 12 -42.29 -14.78 -54.62
N LEU A 13 -41.77 -14.66 -55.84
CA LEU A 13 -40.32 -14.57 -56.09
C LEU A 13 -39.72 -13.30 -55.48
N ILE A 14 -40.37 -12.15 -55.66
CA ILE A 14 -39.91 -10.88 -55.07
C ILE A 14 -39.93 -10.96 -53.54
N LEU A 15 -40.98 -11.55 -52.94
CA LEU A 15 -41.07 -11.72 -51.50
C LEU A 15 -39.96 -12.62 -50.94
N ALA A 16 -39.64 -13.71 -51.65
CA ALA A 16 -38.57 -14.62 -51.26
C ALA A 16 -37.19 -13.95 -51.33
N ILE A 17 -36.93 -13.13 -52.36
CA ILE A 17 -35.70 -12.35 -52.48
C ILE A 17 -35.57 -11.33 -51.35
N LEU A 18 -36.65 -10.62 -51.01
CA LEU A 18 -36.64 -9.64 -49.92
C LEU A 18 -36.42 -10.29 -48.55
N LEU A 19 -37.04 -11.44 -48.31
CA LEU A 19 -36.84 -12.22 -47.07
C LEU A 19 -35.42 -12.77 -46.95
N GLY A 20 -34.85 -13.28 -48.04
CA GLY A 20 -33.46 -13.75 -48.08
C GLY A 20 -32.44 -12.64 -47.89
N ALA A 21 -32.66 -11.48 -48.51
CA ALA A 21 -31.81 -10.31 -48.33
C ALA A 21 -31.91 -9.77 -46.89
N GLY A 22 -33.13 -9.71 -46.32
CA GLY A 22 -33.34 -9.27 -44.95
C GLY A 22 -32.69 -10.19 -43.91
N SER A 23 -32.81 -11.50 -44.07
CA SER A 23 -32.18 -12.46 -43.15
C SER A 23 -30.65 -12.43 -43.21
N GLY A 24 -30.07 -12.23 -44.40
CA GLY A 24 -28.62 -12.05 -44.56
C GLY A 24 -28.10 -10.82 -43.82
N VAL A 25 -28.77 -9.67 -43.95
CA VAL A 25 -28.37 -8.42 -43.26
C VAL A 25 -28.46 -8.57 -41.75
N ILE A 26 -29.52 -9.18 -41.22
CA ILE A 26 -29.71 -9.41 -39.79
C ILE A 26 -28.65 -10.39 -39.25
N ALA A 27 -28.40 -11.50 -39.96
CA ALA A 27 -27.40 -12.47 -39.57
C ALA A 27 -25.99 -11.85 -39.54
N SER A 28 -25.63 -11.06 -40.55
CA SER A 28 -24.37 -10.33 -40.61
C SER A 28 -24.24 -9.29 -39.50
N ALA A 29 -25.29 -8.51 -39.20
CA ALA A 29 -25.27 -7.53 -38.12
C ALA A 29 -25.08 -8.18 -36.74
N LEU A 30 -25.75 -9.31 -36.49
CA LEU A 30 -25.61 -10.06 -35.25
C LEU A 30 -24.24 -10.72 -35.11
N THR A 31 -23.69 -11.29 -36.18
CA THR A 31 -22.33 -11.86 -36.15
C THR A 31 -21.27 -10.78 -35.98
N VAL A 32 -21.37 -9.66 -36.69
CA VAL A 32 -20.44 -8.54 -36.53
C VAL A 32 -20.51 -7.96 -35.12
N GLY A 33 -21.70 -7.76 -34.56
CA GLY A 33 -21.86 -7.29 -33.17
C GLY A 33 -21.26 -8.26 -32.14
N TYR A 34 -21.52 -9.56 -32.28
CA TYR A 34 -21.00 -10.59 -31.37
C TYR A 34 -19.47 -10.74 -31.48
N LEU A 35 -18.93 -10.74 -32.71
CA LEU A 35 -17.49 -10.75 -32.95
C LEU A 35 -16.80 -9.48 -32.48
N PHE A 36 -17.46 -8.32 -32.57
CA PHE A 36 -16.89 -7.06 -32.12
C PHE A 36 -16.64 -7.07 -30.61
N THR A 37 -17.56 -7.60 -29.81
CA THR A 37 -17.39 -7.77 -28.36
C THR A 37 -16.20 -8.68 -28.04
N TYR A 38 -16.06 -9.79 -28.77
CA TYR A 38 -14.94 -10.73 -28.63
C TYR A 38 -13.60 -10.11 -29.04
N VAL A 39 -13.57 -9.35 -30.14
CA VAL A 39 -12.36 -8.65 -30.61
C VAL A 39 -11.97 -7.53 -29.64
N THR A 40 -12.92 -6.84 -29.00
CA THR A 40 -12.59 -5.87 -27.96
C THR A 40 -12.02 -6.54 -26.71
N GLU A 41 -12.55 -7.67 -26.27
CA GLU A 41 -11.96 -8.45 -25.16
C GLU A 41 -10.55 -8.97 -25.52
N ILE A 42 -10.37 -9.52 -26.71
CA ILE A 42 -9.06 -9.97 -27.19
C ILE A 42 -8.09 -8.78 -27.32
N ASN A 43 -8.52 -7.60 -27.76
CA ASN A 43 -7.66 -6.42 -27.79
C ASN A 43 -7.31 -5.88 -26.40
N THR A 44 -8.15 -6.12 -25.38
CA THR A 44 -7.77 -5.83 -23.99
C THR A 44 -6.80 -6.87 -23.41
N LEU A 45 -6.90 -8.13 -23.84
CA LEU A 45 -5.99 -9.22 -23.45
C LEU A 45 -4.67 -9.20 -24.25
N MET A 46 -4.68 -8.67 -25.47
CA MET A 46 -3.56 -8.50 -26.39
C MET A 46 -3.15 -7.03 -26.53
N ALA A 47 -3.58 -6.16 -25.62
CA ALA A 47 -2.90 -4.89 -25.43
C ALA A 47 -1.42 -5.24 -25.38
N PRO A 48 -0.60 -4.74 -26.33
CA PRO A 48 0.76 -5.23 -26.48
C PRO A 48 1.38 -5.17 -25.09
N PHE A 49 2.05 -6.25 -24.68
CA PHE A 49 2.98 -6.20 -23.58
C PHE A 49 3.87 -5.00 -23.87
N ARG A 50 3.52 -3.84 -23.31
CA ARG A 50 4.37 -2.68 -23.29
C ARG A 50 5.39 -3.11 -22.25
N LEU A 51 6.42 -3.82 -22.70
CA LEU A 51 7.75 -3.63 -22.14
C LEU A 51 7.84 -2.12 -22.03
N SER A 52 7.77 -1.62 -20.80
CA SER A 52 7.76 -0.20 -20.50
C SER A 52 9.13 0.35 -20.89
N THR A 53 9.35 0.55 -22.18
CA THR A 53 10.46 1.31 -22.75
C THR A 53 10.11 2.77 -22.57
N GLU A 54 10.15 3.22 -21.32
CA GLU A 54 10.56 4.56 -20.89
C GLU A 54 10.30 4.72 -19.39
N ARG A 55 11.16 4.07 -18.61
CA ARG A 55 11.72 4.76 -17.46
C ARG A 55 13.20 4.95 -17.79
N SER A 56 13.54 6.05 -18.44
CA SER A 56 14.91 6.55 -18.41
C SER A 56 15.17 7.03 -16.99
N ARG A 57 15.31 6.09 -16.05
CA ARG A 57 16.16 6.32 -14.90
C ARG A 57 17.55 6.27 -15.49
N GLU A 58 18.31 7.36 -15.41
CA GLU A 58 19.77 7.26 -15.43
C GLU A 58 20.11 6.04 -14.56
N SER A 59 20.50 4.94 -15.19
CA SER A 59 20.88 3.75 -14.45
C SER A 59 22.24 4.08 -13.90
N LEU A 60 22.25 4.79 -12.76
CA LEU A 60 23.42 4.84 -11.90
C LEU A 60 23.92 3.40 -11.81
N SER A 61 25.21 3.23 -12.04
CA SER A 61 25.82 1.93 -11.79
C SER A 61 25.48 1.51 -10.35
N MET A 62 25.37 0.20 -10.11
CA MET A 62 25.14 -0.32 -8.75
C MET A 62 26.10 0.31 -7.72
N ALA A 63 27.33 0.60 -8.14
CA ALA A 63 28.34 1.27 -7.32
C ALA A 63 27.94 2.71 -6.94
N GLU A 64 27.41 3.49 -7.88
CA GLU A 64 26.95 4.86 -7.64
C GLU A 64 25.66 4.90 -6.80
N GLU A 65 24.73 3.98 -7.05
CA GLU A 65 23.54 3.81 -6.19
C GLU A 65 23.96 3.50 -4.75
N LEU A 66 24.88 2.55 -4.57
CA LEU A 66 25.39 2.18 -3.25
C LEU A 66 26.12 3.34 -2.57
N ALA A 67 26.98 4.06 -3.31
CA ALA A 67 27.69 5.23 -2.79
C ALA A 67 26.72 6.33 -2.35
N ARG A 68 25.66 6.59 -3.14
CA ARG A 68 24.60 7.54 -2.79
C ARG A 68 23.89 7.12 -1.51
N ILE A 69 23.44 5.87 -1.42
CA ILE A 69 22.72 5.34 -0.26
C ILE A 69 23.60 5.41 1.00
N ARG A 70 24.88 5.06 0.90
CA ARG A 70 25.85 5.18 2.01
C ARG A 70 26.01 6.62 2.49
N ARG A 71 25.96 7.59 1.59
CA ARG A 71 26.09 9.01 1.96
C ARG A 71 24.81 9.58 2.55
N VAL A 72 23.66 9.21 2.00
CA VAL A 72 22.37 9.89 2.26
C VAL A 72 21.55 9.15 3.32
N ALA A 73 21.47 7.83 3.28
CA ALA A 73 20.57 7.04 4.12
C ALA A 73 21.27 6.40 5.32
N MET A 74 22.48 5.83 5.13
CA MET A 74 23.18 5.12 6.21
C MET A 74 23.40 5.94 7.49
N PRO A 75 23.70 7.26 7.46
CA PRO A 75 23.84 8.04 8.69
C PRO A 75 22.55 8.16 9.51
N SER A 76 21.39 7.86 8.92
CA SER A 76 20.09 7.81 9.60
C SER A 76 19.72 6.42 10.12
N ALA A 77 20.53 5.39 9.84
CA ALA A 77 20.23 4.03 10.28
C ALA A 77 20.45 3.88 11.78
N VAL A 78 19.50 3.19 12.43
CA VAL A 78 19.49 2.94 13.87
C VAL A 78 19.65 1.45 14.11
N ALA A 79 20.49 1.10 15.09
CA ALA A 79 20.49 -0.22 15.72
C ALA A 79 20.14 -0.08 17.20
N VAL A 80 19.35 -1.01 17.72
CA VAL A 80 18.99 -1.08 19.13
C VAL A 80 19.81 -2.18 19.77
N LEU A 81 20.54 -1.82 20.81
CA LEU A 81 21.36 -2.73 21.59
C LEU A 81 20.64 -3.08 22.89
N PRO A 82 20.75 -4.33 23.37
CA PRO A 82 20.17 -4.73 24.64
C PRO A 82 20.81 -3.95 25.80
N ALA A 83 20.15 -3.99 26.96
CA ALA A 83 20.77 -3.51 28.19
C ALA A 83 22.01 -4.37 28.51
N ALA A 84 23.16 -3.73 28.71
CA ALA A 84 24.40 -4.39 29.11
C ALA A 84 25.00 -3.69 30.34
N PRO A 85 25.69 -4.43 31.23
CA PRO A 85 26.37 -3.86 32.39
C PRO A 85 27.38 -2.78 31.99
N ALA A 86 27.59 -1.80 32.87
CA ALA A 86 28.58 -0.75 32.66
C ALA A 86 29.98 -1.37 32.45
N GLY A 87 30.71 -0.90 31.42
CA GLY A 87 32.08 -1.35 31.12
C GLY A 87 32.21 -2.51 30.13
N ARG A 88 31.12 -3.16 29.71
CA ARG A 88 31.16 -4.13 28.60
C ARG A 88 31.22 -3.39 27.26
N VAL A 89 32.20 -3.74 26.43
CA VAL A 89 32.26 -3.28 25.03
C VAL A 89 31.03 -3.84 24.30
N ARG A 90 30.24 -2.94 23.71
CA ARG A 90 29.03 -3.31 22.97
C ARG A 90 29.35 -3.41 21.50
N ASP A 91 28.85 -4.48 20.88
CA ASP A 91 29.01 -4.73 19.45
C ASP A 91 27.65 -4.54 18.75
N LEU A 92 27.67 -3.92 17.57
CA LEU A 92 26.49 -3.80 16.71
C LEU A 92 25.99 -5.18 16.26
N SER A 93 26.82 -6.22 16.29
CA SER A 93 26.40 -7.60 16.07
C SER A 93 25.39 -8.11 17.12
N GLU A 94 25.34 -7.49 18.31
CA GLU A 94 24.36 -7.80 19.37
C GLU A 94 23.03 -7.04 19.18
N ALA A 95 22.82 -6.35 18.06
CA ALA A 95 21.60 -5.59 17.81
C ALA A 95 20.35 -6.48 17.84
N ILE A 96 19.36 -6.06 18.62
CA ILE A 96 18.09 -6.77 18.83
C ILE A 96 16.95 -6.21 18.00
N ALA A 97 17.10 -5.00 17.47
CA ALA A 97 16.13 -4.30 16.64
C ALA A 97 16.82 -3.22 15.80
N TYR A 98 16.12 -2.73 14.78
CA TYR A 98 16.61 -1.69 13.88
C TYR A 98 15.58 -0.57 13.71
N GLY A 99 16.02 0.52 13.09
CA GLY A 99 15.16 1.67 12.86
C GLY A 99 15.79 2.75 12.00
N ALA A 100 15.11 3.88 11.91
CA ALA A 100 15.56 5.07 11.20
C ALA A 100 15.37 6.35 12.03
N VAL A 101 16.27 7.30 11.87
CA VAL A 101 16.12 8.68 12.38
C VAL A 101 15.06 9.41 11.55
N LEU A 102 14.04 9.94 12.21
CA LEU A 102 12.94 10.68 11.57
C LEU A 102 13.09 12.19 11.71
N THR A 103 13.77 12.67 12.75
CA THR A 103 13.97 14.10 13.01
C THR A 103 15.37 14.40 13.52
N SER A 104 15.85 15.62 13.25
CA SER A 104 17.20 16.05 13.63
C SER A 104 17.36 16.26 15.15
N ASP A 105 16.26 16.35 15.88
CA ASP A 105 16.18 16.52 17.34
C ASP A 105 15.93 15.21 18.10
N GLY A 106 15.99 14.05 17.44
CA GLY A 106 16.11 12.77 18.13
C GLY A 106 14.88 11.87 18.15
N TRP A 107 13.85 12.10 17.32
CA TRP A 107 12.80 11.11 17.11
C TRP A 107 13.19 10.05 16.09
N LEU A 108 13.01 8.79 16.46
CA LEU A 108 13.38 7.60 15.70
C LEU A 108 12.15 6.71 15.51
N LEU A 109 12.07 5.98 14.41
CA LEU A 109 11.14 4.86 14.25
C LEU A 109 11.92 3.56 14.44
N VAL A 110 11.49 2.73 15.37
CA VAL A 110 12.15 1.47 15.73
C VAL A 110 11.14 0.32 15.60
N GLY A 111 11.50 -0.74 14.88
CA GLY A 111 10.74 -1.99 14.85
C GLY A 111 11.42 -3.03 15.72
N ALA A 112 10.86 -3.33 16.88
CA ALA A 112 11.50 -4.16 17.90
C ALA A 112 10.72 -5.41 18.30
N ASP A 113 9.46 -5.57 17.87
CA ASP A 113 8.61 -6.70 18.23
C ASP A 113 8.54 -6.97 19.75
N GLY A 114 8.41 -5.89 20.54
CA GLY A 114 8.39 -6.00 22.01
C GLY A 114 9.74 -6.23 22.68
N LYS A 115 10.85 -6.30 21.94
CA LYS A 115 12.21 -6.47 22.50
C LYS A 115 12.83 -5.16 23.02
N LEU A 116 12.21 -4.00 22.75
CA LEU A 116 12.71 -2.71 23.20
C LEU A 116 12.40 -2.48 24.69
N ALA A 117 13.44 -2.23 25.48
CA ALA A 117 13.31 -1.85 26.89
C ALA A 117 13.80 -0.41 27.12
N PRO A 118 13.33 0.31 28.16
CA PRO A 118 13.87 1.63 28.50
C PRO A 118 15.37 1.65 28.80
N SER A 119 15.93 0.51 29.21
CA SER A 119 17.36 0.30 29.46
C SER A 119 18.16 -0.09 28.22
N SER A 120 17.51 -0.31 27.07
CA SER A 120 18.17 -0.50 25.78
C SER A 120 18.94 0.77 25.39
N GLN A 121 19.95 0.60 24.54
CA GLN A 121 20.69 1.73 23.97
C GLN A 121 20.44 1.83 22.48
N ILE A 122 20.43 3.05 21.98
CA ILE A 122 20.28 3.36 20.57
C ILE A 122 21.66 3.68 20.01
N ALA A 123 22.07 2.94 18.97
CA ALA A 123 23.26 3.24 18.21
C ALA A 123 22.90 3.98 16.92
N ILE A 124 23.52 5.14 16.69
CA ILE A 124 23.41 5.92 15.46
C ILE A 124 24.84 6.25 15.01
N GLY A 125 25.25 5.69 13.87
CA GLY A 125 26.66 5.70 13.50
C GLY A 125 27.50 4.97 14.54
N ARG A 126 28.47 5.68 15.14
CA ARG A 126 29.34 5.16 16.22
C ARG A 126 28.91 5.61 17.62
N ASP A 127 27.91 6.47 17.69
CA ASP A 127 27.48 7.08 18.94
C ASP A 127 26.35 6.27 19.58
N LEU A 128 26.35 6.23 20.91
CA LEU A 128 25.35 5.55 21.71
C LEU A 128 24.51 6.56 22.48
N TYR A 129 23.20 6.37 22.45
CA TYR A 129 22.22 7.24 23.08
C TYR A 129 21.33 6.45 24.03
N ALA A 130 21.01 7.08 25.17
CA ALA A 130 19.99 6.58 26.08
C ALA A 130 18.58 6.96 25.59
N ILE A 131 17.63 6.07 25.81
CA ILE A 131 16.22 6.31 25.50
C ILE A 131 15.64 7.28 26.53
N GLN A 132 15.01 8.36 26.06
CA GLN A 132 14.29 9.32 26.90
C GLN A 132 12.81 9.00 26.98
N ARG A 133 12.23 8.59 25.84
CA ARG A 133 10.79 8.38 25.71
C ARG A 133 10.51 7.33 24.66
N ILE A 134 9.44 6.56 24.87
CA ILE A 134 8.91 5.56 23.94
C ILE A 134 7.43 5.83 23.77
N GLU A 135 6.98 5.94 22.52
CA GLU A 135 5.57 6.09 22.15
C GLU A 135 5.21 5.01 21.12
N PRO A 136 3.97 4.48 21.11
CA PRO A 136 3.54 3.52 20.10
C PRO A 136 3.55 4.17 18.71
N ALA A 137 3.98 3.48 17.66
CA ALA A 137 3.95 4.05 16.30
C ALA A 137 2.58 3.90 15.59
N GLY A 138 1.61 3.27 16.25
CA GLY A 138 0.30 2.92 15.71
C GLY A 138 0.30 1.61 14.88
N VAL A 139 1.46 1.15 14.43
CA VAL A 139 1.61 -0.17 13.81
C VAL A 139 2.19 -1.13 14.85
N GLU A 140 1.60 -2.32 14.97
CA GLU A 140 2.08 -3.35 15.87
C GLU A 140 3.56 -3.68 15.62
N GLY A 141 4.33 -3.87 16.69
CA GLY A 141 5.77 -4.12 16.62
C GLY A 141 6.66 -2.89 16.45
N PHE A 142 6.07 -1.70 16.25
CA PHE A 142 6.80 -0.44 16.02
C PHE A 142 6.57 0.62 17.10
N GLN A 143 7.63 1.35 17.41
CA GLN A 143 7.65 2.40 18.42
C GLN A 143 8.39 3.64 17.90
N PHE A 144 7.90 4.81 18.27
CA PHE A 144 8.69 6.04 18.22
C PHE A 144 9.55 6.13 19.47
N VAL A 145 10.84 6.39 19.27
CA VAL A 145 11.82 6.49 20.35
C VAL A 145 12.45 7.87 20.31
N GLN A 146 12.49 8.54 21.45
CA GLN A 146 13.18 9.82 21.60
C GLN A 146 14.52 9.62 22.28
N VAL A 147 15.56 10.25 21.73
CA VAL A 147 16.91 10.30 22.31
C VAL A 147 17.39 11.74 22.49
N SER A 148 18.32 11.96 23.43
CA SER A 148 18.93 13.28 23.65
C SER A 148 20.01 13.56 22.61
N ALA A 149 19.62 14.03 21.42
CA ALA A 149 20.55 14.34 20.35
C ALA A 149 20.14 15.61 19.59
N ARG A 150 21.11 16.24 18.92
CA ARG A 150 20.87 17.37 18.02
C ARG A 150 21.65 17.16 16.74
N ASN A 151 21.15 17.72 15.64
CA ASN A 151 21.75 17.65 14.32
C ASN A 151 21.95 16.21 13.82
N LEU A 152 21.04 15.29 14.19
CA LEU A 152 21.04 13.96 13.61
C LEU A 152 20.71 14.04 12.12
N THR A 153 21.35 13.19 11.32
CA THR A 153 21.01 13.03 9.91
C THR A 153 19.67 12.30 9.79
N VAL A 154 18.69 12.97 9.20
CA VAL A 154 17.33 12.44 9.01
C VAL A 154 17.26 11.56 7.78
N ALA A 155 16.53 10.44 7.87
CA ALA A 155 16.23 9.61 6.72
C ALA A 155 15.39 10.43 5.71
N PRO A 156 15.79 10.57 4.44
CA PRO A 156 14.93 11.20 3.45
C PRO A 156 13.66 10.36 3.27
N PHE A 157 12.49 10.98 3.22
CA PHE A 157 11.24 10.23 3.07
C PHE A 157 10.88 10.02 1.59
N GLY A 158 10.56 8.78 1.24
CA GLY A 158 10.14 8.37 -0.10
C GLY A 158 8.72 7.84 -0.12
N LYS A 159 8.26 7.43 -1.31
CA LYS A 159 6.94 6.81 -1.50
C LYS A 159 7.06 5.30 -1.64
N GLY A 160 6.63 4.55 -0.63
CA GLY A 160 6.56 3.10 -0.64
C GLY A 160 5.30 2.53 -1.27
N ALA A 161 4.18 3.25 -1.20
CA ALA A 161 2.89 2.77 -1.74
C ALA A 161 2.92 2.57 -3.27
N GLY A 162 3.87 3.20 -3.96
CA GLY A 162 4.09 3.06 -5.40
C GLY A 162 5.05 1.93 -5.79
N LEU A 163 5.61 1.17 -4.83
CA LEU A 163 6.51 0.05 -5.13
C LEU A 163 5.74 -1.11 -5.76
N LEU A 164 6.37 -1.76 -6.74
CA LEU A 164 5.85 -2.90 -7.48
C LEU A 164 6.82 -4.08 -7.42
N ALA A 165 6.34 -5.26 -7.81
CA ALA A 165 7.20 -6.43 -7.99
C ALA A 165 8.35 -6.10 -8.97
N GLY A 166 9.58 -6.43 -8.59
CA GLY A 166 10.79 -6.12 -9.35
C GLY A 166 11.46 -4.79 -8.98
N ASP A 167 10.81 -3.92 -8.20
CA ASP A 167 11.48 -2.71 -7.70
C ASP A 167 12.63 -3.10 -6.76
N ARG A 168 13.79 -2.50 -7.02
CA ARG A 168 15.01 -2.69 -6.22
C ARG A 168 14.95 -1.78 -5.00
N VAL A 169 15.23 -2.36 -3.83
CA VAL A 169 15.33 -1.65 -2.56
C VAL A 169 16.59 -2.09 -1.83
N MET A 170 17.03 -1.29 -0.87
CA MET A 170 18.17 -1.59 -0.01
C MET A 170 17.71 -1.53 1.43
N ALA A 171 17.93 -2.60 2.19
CA ALA A 171 17.66 -2.61 3.62
C ALA A 171 18.87 -2.11 4.41
N LEU A 172 18.63 -1.22 5.36
CA LEU A 172 19.65 -0.75 6.31
C LEU A 172 19.66 -1.70 7.52
N ALA A 173 20.65 -2.58 7.59
CA ALA A 173 20.84 -3.51 8.70
C ALA A 173 21.72 -2.89 9.79
N GLY A 174 21.29 -1.72 10.28
CA GLY A 174 22.05 -0.90 11.22
C GLY A 174 23.06 0.05 10.55
N PRO A 175 23.88 0.75 11.35
CA PRO A 175 24.75 1.84 10.86
C PRO A 175 25.88 1.43 9.90
N GLU A 176 26.15 0.14 9.75
CA GLU A 176 27.32 -0.36 9.00
C GLU A 176 26.99 -1.31 7.84
N ALA A 177 25.77 -1.85 7.78
CA ALA A 177 25.41 -2.88 6.82
C ALA A 177 24.25 -2.48 5.90
N LEU A 178 24.46 -2.68 4.59
CA LEU A 178 23.45 -2.55 3.54
C LEU A 178 23.17 -3.92 2.95
N ARG A 179 21.89 -4.26 2.82
CA ARG A 179 21.44 -5.51 2.20
C ARG A 179 20.60 -5.22 0.96
N PRO A 180 21.08 -5.53 -0.25
CA PRO A 180 20.27 -5.38 -1.45
C PRO A 180 19.10 -6.35 -1.43
N ALA A 181 17.96 -5.89 -1.92
CA ALA A 181 16.73 -6.67 -2.00
C ALA A 181 15.90 -6.26 -3.21
N VAL A 182 14.93 -7.10 -3.53
CA VAL A 182 13.90 -6.83 -4.52
C VAL A 182 12.55 -7.03 -3.86
N VAL A 183 11.58 -6.18 -4.20
CA VAL A 183 10.17 -6.45 -3.89
C VAL A 183 9.74 -7.62 -4.76
N GLU A 184 9.55 -8.80 -4.18
CA GLU A 184 9.11 -10.00 -4.92
C GLU A 184 7.65 -9.87 -5.33
N SER A 185 6.83 -9.36 -4.42
CA SER A 185 5.41 -9.10 -4.66
C SER A 185 4.85 -8.08 -3.68
N VAL A 186 3.69 -7.51 -4.02
CA VAL A 186 2.89 -6.70 -3.11
C VAL A 186 1.68 -7.53 -2.70
N ARG A 187 1.64 -7.93 -1.43
CA ARG A 187 0.54 -8.69 -0.84
C ARG A 187 -0.35 -7.74 -0.06
N MET A 188 -1.63 -7.99 -0.10
CA MET A 188 -2.59 -7.29 0.74
C MET A 188 -3.12 -8.30 1.74
N VAL A 189 -2.84 -8.08 3.02
CA VAL A 189 -3.34 -8.92 4.09
C VAL A 189 -4.83 -8.65 4.29
N LYS A 190 -5.57 -9.68 4.71
CA LYS A 190 -6.96 -9.52 5.06
C LYS A 190 -7.03 -8.61 6.30
N ALA A 191 -7.33 -7.33 6.09
CA ALA A 191 -7.64 -6.41 7.17
C ALA A 191 -9.09 -6.62 7.62
N GLU A 192 -9.31 -6.64 8.93
CA GLU A 192 -10.63 -6.73 9.53
C GLU A 192 -11.18 -5.36 9.96
N SER A 193 -10.36 -4.32 9.80
CA SER A 193 -10.65 -2.94 10.18
C SER A 193 -10.23 -1.98 9.07
N SER A 194 -10.97 -0.88 8.92
CA SER A 194 -10.64 0.24 8.05
C SER A 194 -9.32 0.92 8.40
N ASP A 195 -8.89 0.76 9.64
CA ASP A 195 -7.78 1.51 10.23
C ASP A 195 -6.50 0.64 10.32
N GLN A 196 -6.57 -0.61 9.85
CA GLN A 196 -5.45 -1.56 9.89
C GLN A 196 -4.67 -1.52 8.57
N PRO A 197 -3.33 -1.38 8.61
CA PRO A 197 -2.50 -1.41 7.40
C PRO A 197 -2.59 -2.74 6.69
N ALA A 198 -3.13 -2.75 5.47
CA ALA A 198 -3.35 -3.96 4.68
C ALA A 198 -2.19 -4.28 3.73
N ARG A 199 -1.44 -3.28 3.24
CA ARG A 199 -0.32 -3.52 2.32
C ARG A 199 0.88 -4.14 3.01
N ARG A 200 1.45 -5.18 2.40
CA ARG A 200 2.75 -5.76 2.74
C ARG A 200 3.60 -5.93 1.48
N LEU A 201 4.84 -5.46 1.54
CA LEU A 201 5.85 -5.75 0.52
C LEU A 201 6.52 -7.06 0.89
N VAL A 202 6.52 -8.04 0.00
CA VAL A 202 7.28 -9.29 0.16
C VAL A 202 8.67 -9.07 -0.42
N LEU A 203 9.71 -9.41 0.33
CA LEU A 203 11.09 -9.08 -0.01
C LEU A 203 11.91 -10.34 -0.29
N SER A 204 12.84 -10.23 -1.23
CA SER A 204 13.81 -11.29 -1.56
C SER A 204 14.96 -11.41 -0.55
N LEU A 205 14.82 -10.82 0.64
CA LEU A 205 15.84 -10.88 1.68
C LEU A 205 15.78 -12.26 2.36
N PRO A 206 16.93 -12.87 2.67
CA PRO A 206 16.96 -14.12 3.43
C PRO A 206 16.24 -13.98 4.78
N SER A 207 15.51 -15.02 5.16
CA SER A 207 14.87 -15.15 6.47
C SER A 207 15.88 -15.32 7.61
N GLY A 208 15.46 -14.94 8.82
CA GLY A 208 16.31 -14.98 10.02
C GLY A 208 16.01 -13.81 10.97
N ASN A 209 15.99 -14.11 12.27
CA ASN A 209 15.44 -13.29 13.37
C ASN A 209 15.90 -11.82 13.53
N ALA A 210 16.84 -11.32 12.71
CA ALA A 210 17.48 -10.02 12.86
C ALA A 210 17.10 -9.00 11.77
N HIS A 211 15.86 -9.01 11.29
CA HIS A 211 15.43 -8.17 10.18
C HIS A 211 14.28 -7.21 10.50
N HIS A 212 13.59 -7.39 11.63
CA HIS A 212 12.53 -6.47 12.04
C HIS A 212 13.06 -5.06 12.31
N GLY A 213 12.32 -4.05 11.83
CA GLY A 213 12.70 -2.66 11.98
C GLY A 213 13.73 -2.16 10.97
N MET A 214 14.29 -3.02 10.10
CA MET A 214 15.23 -2.58 9.07
C MET A 214 14.54 -1.61 8.11
N PRO A 215 15.01 -0.36 8.00
CA PRO A 215 14.51 0.58 7.01
C PRO A 215 14.84 0.09 5.59
N LEU A 216 13.86 0.20 4.69
CA LEU A 216 14.02 -0.02 3.26
C LEU A 216 14.14 1.32 2.56
N VAL A 217 15.17 1.48 1.73
CA VAL A 217 15.39 2.68 0.91
C VAL A 217 15.41 2.36 -0.57
N ASN A 218 14.95 3.31 -1.38
CA ASN A 218 15.05 3.23 -2.84
C ASN A 218 16.45 3.64 -3.33
N ALA A 219 16.68 3.61 -4.65
CA ALA A 219 17.96 3.99 -5.25
C ALA A 219 18.40 5.45 -4.98
N ALA A 220 17.47 6.34 -4.62
CA ALA A 220 17.78 7.71 -4.21
C ALA A 220 18.21 7.81 -2.74
N GLY A 221 18.09 6.73 -1.96
CA GLY A 221 18.32 6.71 -0.52
C GLY A 221 17.11 7.17 0.30
N GLU A 222 15.92 7.21 -0.30
CA GLU A 222 14.70 7.62 0.39
C GLU A 222 14.04 6.42 1.07
N LEU A 223 13.65 6.57 2.34
CA LEU A 223 12.90 5.64 3.16
C LEU A 223 11.53 5.38 2.57
N VAL A 224 11.31 4.16 2.09
CA VAL A 224 10.07 3.72 1.42
C VAL A 224 9.29 2.71 2.24
N GLY A 225 9.93 2.01 3.18
CA GLY A 225 9.25 1.03 4.00
C GLY A 225 10.13 0.54 5.12
N ILE A 226 9.59 -0.32 5.97
CA ILE A 226 10.31 -0.90 7.09
C ILE A 226 9.87 -2.35 7.22
N VAL A 227 10.85 -3.26 7.34
CA VAL A 227 10.58 -4.69 7.57
C VAL A 227 9.82 -4.83 8.89
N ALA A 228 8.72 -5.59 8.87
CA ALA A 228 7.72 -5.68 9.93
C ALA A 228 7.54 -7.11 10.45
N SER A 229 7.56 -8.12 9.57
CA SER A 229 7.32 -9.50 9.99
C SER A 229 8.01 -10.49 9.06
N GLU A 230 8.09 -11.74 9.51
CA GLU A 230 8.48 -12.88 8.69
C GLU A 230 7.31 -13.88 8.66
N GLU A 231 6.85 -14.26 7.47
CA GLU A 231 5.79 -15.25 7.30
C GLU A 231 6.21 -16.25 6.21
N ASN A 232 6.11 -17.55 6.50
CA ASN A 232 6.43 -18.64 5.57
C ASN A 232 7.85 -18.52 4.95
N GLY A 233 8.82 -18.01 5.70
CA GLY A 233 10.20 -17.83 5.24
C GLY A 233 10.44 -16.61 4.36
N HIS A 234 9.45 -15.73 4.18
CA HIS A 234 9.59 -14.46 3.48
C HIS A 234 9.49 -13.29 4.46
N LEU A 235 10.30 -12.25 4.22
CA LEU A 235 10.21 -11.01 4.97
C LEU A 235 9.17 -10.08 4.37
N HIS A 236 8.34 -9.52 5.24
CA HIS A 236 7.28 -8.59 4.91
C HIS A 236 7.58 -7.20 5.46
N ALA A 237 7.44 -6.17 4.64
CA ALA A 237 7.57 -4.78 5.07
C ALA A 237 6.27 -4.01 4.96
N VAL A 238 6.10 -3.04 5.85
CA VAL A 238 5.06 -2.02 5.80
C VAL A 238 5.64 -0.77 5.12
N VAL A 239 4.84 -0.09 4.30
CA VAL A 239 5.27 1.14 3.62
C VAL A 239 5.40 2.29 4.63
N PHE A 240 6.34 3.21 4.41
CA PHE A 240 6.62 4.26 5.39
C PHE A 240 5.42 5.21 5.60
N GLU A 241 4.62 5.44 4.56
CA GLU A 241 3.43 6.30 4.62
C GLU A 241 2.42 5.87 5.70
N THR A 242 2.40 4.59 6.06
CA THR A 242 1.55 4.06 7.15
C THR A 242 1.82 4.74 8.49
N PHE A 243 3.05 5.19 8.75
CA PHE A 243 3.45 5.85 9.99
C PHE A 243 3.21 7.36 9.99
N ALA A 244 2.90 7.95 8.84
CA ALA A 244 2.83 9.39 8.67
C ALA A 244 1.78 10.08 9.57
N PRO A 245 0.54 9.55 9.75
CA PRO A 245 -0.42 10.16 10.67
C PRO A 245 0.09 10.19 12.11
N SER A 246 0.62 9.05 12.59
CA SER A 246 1.15 8.90 13.94
C SER A 246 2.31 9.86 14.19
N LEU A 247 3.25 9.95 13.23
CA LEU A 247 4.39 10.86 13.31
C LEU A 247 3.95 12.32 13.33
N ARG A 248 3.02 12.72 12.44
CA ARG A 248 2.49 14.10 12.43
C ARG A 248 1.82 14.46 13.75
N SER A 249 1.01 13.57 14.31
CA SER A 249 0.38 13.80 15.61
C SER A 249 1.43 13.95 16.70
N LEU A 250 2.37 13.01 16.78
CA LEU A 250 3.44 13.03 17.79
C LEU A 250 4.23 14.34 17.77
N LEU A 251 4.61 14.81 16.58
CA LEU A 251 5.37 16.06 16.45
C LEU A 251 4.55 17.32 16.77
N ARG A 252 3.22 17.27 16.62
CA ARG A 252 2.33 18.42 16.89
C ARG A 252 1.85 18.49 18.33
N SER A 253 1.36 17.37 18.87
CA SER A 253 0.71 17.31 20.19
C SER A 253 1.56 16.64 21.26
N GLY A 254 2.70 16.04 20.87
CA GLY A 254 3.50 15.21 21.76
C GLY A 254 2.87 13.85 22.04
N THR A 255 1.75 13.49 21.43
CA THR A 255 1.06 12.20 21.61
C THR A 255 0.71 11.59 20.27
N VAL A 256 0.71 10.26 20.21
CA VAL A 256 0.33 9.54 19.00
C VAL A 256 -1.19 9.45 18.92
N SER A 257 -1.70 9.83 17.76
CA SER A 257 -3.11 9.71 17.43
C SER A 257 -3.26 9.58 15.92
N ARG A 258 -4.25 8.77 15.50
CA ARG A 258 -4.49 8.47 14.09
C ARG A 258 -5.96 8.70 13.73
N PRO A 259 -6.24 9.13 12.49
CA PRO A 259 -7.60 9.19 11.99
C PRO A 259 -8.21 7.78 11.98
N SER A 260 -9.49 7.70 12.33
CA SER A 260 -10.21 6.42 12.32
C SER A 260 -11.63 6.60 11.80
N LEU A 261 -12.03 5.72 10.90
CA LEU A 261 -13.46 5.54 10.58
C LEU A 261 -14.11 4.61 11.62
N GLY A 262 -13.35 3.68 12.20
CA GLY A 262 -13.82 2.70 13.17
C GLY A 262 -14.75 1.65 12.55
N LEU A 263 -14.60 1.42 11.25
CA LEU A 263 -15.36 0.43 10.51
C LEU A 263 -14.64 -0.91 10.60
N GLN A 264 -15.40 -1.96 10.85
CA GLN A 264 -14.97 -3.34 10.72
C GLN A 264 -15.47 -3.85 9.37
N GLY A 265 -14.72 -4.77 8.77
CA GLY A 265 -15.08 -5.25 7.45
C GLY A 265 -13.93 -5.86 6.69
N HIS A 266 -14.16 -6.08 5.40
CA HIS A 266 -13.18 -6.69 4.52
C HIS A 266 -13.06 -5.92 3.21
N HIS A 267 -11.86 -5.88 2.67
CA HIS A 267 -11.64 -5.29 1.36
C HIS A 267 -11.97 -6.29 0.26
N LEU A 268 -12.97 -5.97 -0.57
CA LEU A 268 -13.54 -6.89 -1.57
C LEU A 268 -12.49 -7.39 -2.58
N ALA A 269 -11.54 -6.53 -2.96
CA ALA A 269 -10.48 -6.89 -3.89
C ALA A 269 -9.54 -8.01 -3.41
N PHE A 270 -9.61 -8.41 -2.13
CA PHE A 270 -8.81 -9.48 -1.52
C PHE A 270 -9.65 -10.66 -1.04
N THR A 271 -10.98 -10.56 -1.13
CA THR A 271 -11.88 -11.67 -0.85
C THR A 271 -11.94 -12.55 -2.11
N ILE A 272 -11.57 -13.82 -2.00
CA ILE A 272 -11.54 -14.74 -3.13
C ILE A 272 -12.97 -15.01 -3.61
N GLY A 273 -13.22 -14.82 -4.91
CA GLY A 273 -14.26 -15.55 -5.64
C GLY A 273 -15.72 -15.10 -5.50
N GLU A 274 -16.03 -14.10 -4.69
CA GLU A 274 -17.42 -13.62 -4.57
C GLU A 274 -17.53 -12.14 -4.92
N PRO A 275 -17.78 -11.80 -6.21
CA PRO A 275 -18.39 -10.52 -6.48
C PRO A 275 -19.64 -10.45 -5.62
N THR A 276 -19.84 -9.31 -4.96
CA THR A 276 -21.09 -9.10 -4.24
C THR A 276 -22.27 -9.32 -5.20
N ASP A 277 -23.47 -9.58 -4.68
CA ASP A 277 -24.70 -9.70 -5.49
C ASP A 277 -24.95 -8.49 -6.42
N ARG A 278 -24.21 -7.39 -6.20
CA ARG A 278 -24.21 -6.13 -6.94
C ARG A 278 -23.12 -6.03 -8.03
N ASN A 279 -22.36 -7.10 -8.30
CA ASN A 279 -21.21 -7.14 -9.20
C ASN A 279 -20.08 -6.12 -8.83
N ILE A 280 -19.98 -5.76 -7.55
CA ILE A 280 -18.93 -4.89 -7.03
C ILE A 280 -17.75 -5.76 -6.58
N THR A 281 -16.58 -5.51 -7.16
CA THR A 281 -15.33 -6.27 -6.93
C THR A 281 -14.26 -5.49 -6.17
N ASN A 282 -14.47 -4.19 -5.95
CA ASN A 282 -13.58 -3.29 -5.22
C ASN A 282 -14.35 -2.53 -4.14
N GLY A 283 -13.63 -2.02 -3.14
CA GLY A 283 -14.22 -1.34 -1.99
C GLY A 283 -14.07 -2.13 -0.69
N PHE A 284 -14.62 -1.57 0.37
CA PHE A 284 -14.58 -2.15 1.71
C PHE A 284 -16.00 -2.47 2.18
N VAL A 285 -16.33 -3.76 2.31
CA VAL A 285 -17.64 -4.20 2.83
C VAL A 285 -17.63 -4.12 4.35
N VAL A 286 -18.62 -3.44 4.90
CA VAL A 286 -18.70 -3.10 6.32
C VAL A 286 -19.48 -4.19 7.09
N THR A 287 -18.96 -4.60 8.24
CA THR A 287 -19.56 -5.62 9.11
C THR A 287 -20.07 -5.06 10.44
N ASN A 288 -19.94 -3.75 10.68
CA ASN A 288 -20.46 -3.08 11.87
C ASN A 288 -21.24 -1.80 11.53
N ARG A 289 -21.98 -1.27 12.50
CA ARG A 289 -22.70 0.00 12.35
C ARG A 289 -21.89 1.15 12.95
N ARG A 290 -21.60 2.20 12.17
CA ARG A 290 -20.86 3.37 12.63
C ARG A 290 -21.17 4.60 11.78
N ALA A 291 -21.33 5.78 12.39
CA ALA A 291 -21.37 7.08 11.70
C ALA A 291 -22.28 7.15 10.45
N GLY A 292 -23.49 6.59 10.51
CA GLY A 292 -24.44 6.58 9.38
C GLY A 292 -24.22 5.45 8.35
N ILE A 293 -23.13 4.71 8.49
CA ILE A 293 -22.83 3.47 7.77
C ILE A 293 -23.41 2.30 8.56
N THR A 294 -24.00 1.34 7.84
CA THR A 294 -24.55 0.10 8.40
C THR A 294 -23.82 -1.11 7.85
N GLU A 295 -23.98 -2.25 8.52
CA GLU A 295 -23.54 -3.53 8.01
C GLU A 295 -24.08 -3.80 6.60
N GLY A 296 -23.24 -4.35 5.73
CA GLY A 296 -23.54 -4.60 4.31
C GLY A 296 -23.31 -3.41 3.37
N ASP A 297 -23.07 -2.20 3.91
CA ASP A 297 -22.62 -1.06 3.10
C ASP A 297 -21.24 -1.37 2.51
N ILE A 298 -21.01 -0.98 1.25
CA ILE A 298 -19.69 -1.05 0.62
C ILE A 298 -19.15 0.37 0.47
N ILE A 299 -18.00 0.65 1.05
CA ILE A 299 -17.28 1.90 0.85
C ILE A 299 -16.53 1.85 -0.48
N LEU A 300 -16.86 2.78 -1.38
CA LEU A 300 -16.32 2.84 -2.74
C LEU A 300 -15.19 3.87 -2.86
N SER A 301 -15.31 5.01 -2.18
CA SER A 301 -14.31 6.08 -2.25
C SER A 301 -14.26 6.95 -0.98
N ILE A 302 -13.10 7.55 -0.72
CA ILE A 302 -12.91 8.60 0.30
C ILE A 302 -12.44 9.86 -0.40
N ASN A 303 -13.16 10.97 -0.23
CA ASN A 303 -12.94 12.25 -0.91
C ASN A 303 -12.80 12.14 -2.44
N GLY A 304 -13.51 11.19 -3.05
CA GLY A 304 -13.47 10.92 -4.49
C GLY A 304 -12.30 10.04 -4.93
N GLU A 305 -11.44 9.60 -4.00
CA GLU A 305 -10.38 8.67 -4.30
C GLU A 305 -10.88 7.23 -4.11
N PRO A 306 -10.83 6.38 -5.15
CA PRO A 306 -11.43 5.05 -5.11
C PRO A 306 -10.66 4.09 -4.19
N ILE A 307 -11.42 3.25 -3.49
CA ILE A 307 -10.91 2.14 -2.69
C ILE A 307 -10.82 0.90 -3.58
N GLN A 308 -9.59 0.46 -3.84
CA GLN A 308 -9.29 -0.56 -4.83
C GLN A 308 -8.09 -1.40 -4.41
N ARG A 309 -7.79 -2.46 -5.17
CA ARG A 309 -6.68 -3.38 -4.87
C ARG A 309 -5.36 -2.66 -4.57
N GLN A 310 -5.05 -1.58 -5.28
CA GLN A 310 -3.82 -0.81 -5.16
C GLN A 310 -3.90 0.37 -4.20
N ARG A 311 -5.05 0.60 -3.55
CA ARG A 311 -5.23 1.69 -2.59
C ARG A 311 -6.31 1.33 -1.59
N THR A 312 -5.85 0.97 -0.39
CA THR A 312 -6.71 0.49 0.68
C THR A 312 -7.31 1.65 1.48
N LEU A 313 -8.28 1.34 2.34
CA LEU A 313 -9.00 2.34 3.11
C LEU A 313 -8.08 3.07 4.10
N ASP A 314 -7.16 2.37 4.76
CA ASP A 314 -6.15 2.94 5.65
C ASP A 314 -5.19 3.90 4.92
N GLU A 315 -4.78 3.55 3.70
CA GLU A 315 -3.93 4.40 2.85
C GLU A 315 -4.67 5.67 2.42
N ALA A 316 -5.97 5.56 2.12
CA ALA A 316 -6.80 6.72 1.84
C ALA A 316 -6.93 7.64 3.06
N LEU A 317 -6.95 7.08 4.27
CA LEU A 317 -7.03 7.85 5.52
C LEU A 317 -5.68 8.47 5.95
N ALA A 318 -4.55 8.01 5.42
CA ALA A 318 -3.21 8.38 5.89
C ALA A 318 -2.83 9.87 5.71
N SER A 319 -3.54 10.62 4.86
CA SER A 319 -3.34 12.06 4.66
C SER A 319 -4.13 12.93 5.65
N PHE A 320 -5.09 12.34 6.38
CA PHE A 320 -5.98 13.07 7.28
C PHE A 320 -5.49 13.07 8.73
N SER A 321 -6.18 13.83 9.56
CA SER A 321 -5.98 13.94 11.01
C SER A 321 -7.29 13.57 11.74
N PRO A 322 -7.22 13.14 13.01
CA PRO A 322 -8.42 13.00 13.83
C PRO A 322 -9.23 14.29 13.86
N GLY A 323 -10.55 14.17 13.73
CA GLY A 323 -11.48 15.29 13.68
C GLY A 323 -11.71 15.91 12.31
N ASP A 324 -10.92 15.56 11.28
CA ASP A 324 -11.17 15.98 9.90
C ASP A 324 -12.50 15.40 9.39
N GLU A 325 -13.17 16.12 8.49
CA GLU A 325 -14.37 15.64 7.80
C GLU A 325 -14.01 15.08 6.43
N VAL A 326 -14.48 13.87 6.14
CA VAL A 326 -14.26 13.18 4.86
C VAL A 326 -15.58 12.81 4.20
N ARG A 327 -15.64 12.96 2.88
CA ARG A 327 -16.75 12.52 2.04
C ARG A 327 -16.54 11.04 1.72
N VAL A 328 -17.47 10.20 2.14
CA VAL A 328 -17.45 8.75 1.94
C VAL A 328 -18.54 8.38 0.96
N GLU A 329 -18.15 7.86 -0.19
CA GLU A 329 -19.10 7.26 -1.13
C GLU A 329 -19.34 5.82 -0.71
N ARG A 330 -20.61 5.47 -0.47
CA ARG A 330 -21.05 4.13 -0.08
C ARG A 330 -22.12 3.61 -1.03
N ASP A 331 -22.17 2.30 -1.18
CA ASP A 331 -23.25 1.57 -1.83
C ASP A 331 -24.02 0.74 -0.79
N ARG A 332 -25.33 1.00 -0.65
CA ARG A 332 -26.25 0.22 0.18
C ARG A 332 -27.32 -0.39 -0.71
N VAL A 333 -27.15 -1.67 -1.01
CA VAL A 333 -28.12 -2.45 -1.80
C VAL A 333 -28.40 -1.76 -3.15
N GLY A 334 -27.36 -1.23 -3.80
CA GLY A 334 -27.43 -0.56 -5.10
C GLY A 334 -27.73 0.94 -5.03
N ASP A 335 -28.11 1.47 -3.87
CA ASP A 335 -28.23 2.93 -3.67
C ASP A 335 -26.87 3.52 -3.31
N ARG A 336 -26.34 4.36 -4.21
CA ARG A 336 -25.06 5.06 -4.00
C ARG A 336 -25.30 6.43 -3.40
N GLN A 337 -24.67 6.65 -2.26
CA GLN A 337 -24.76 7.92 -1.54
C GLN A 337 -23.38 8.39 -1.10
N THR A 338 -23.17 9.70 -1.16
CA THR A 338 -22.01 10.33 -0.52
C THR A 338 -22.46 10.90 0.83
N ILE A 339 -21.82 10.46 1.90
CA ILE A 339 -22.05 10.97 3.26
C ILE A 339 -20.78 11.64 3.79
N THR A 340 -20.93 12.65 4.63
CA THR A 340 -19.78 13.28 5.30
C THR A 340 -19.61 12.67 6.68
N ILE A 341 -18.41 12.18 6.97
CA ILE A 341 -18.06 11.56 8.24
C ILE A 341 -16.93 12.33 8.89
N LYS A 342 -17.09 12.68 10.15
CA LYS A 342 -16.02 13.20 10.99
C LYS A 342 -15.16 12.05 11.52
N LEU A 343 -13.85 12.10 11.25
CA LEU A 343 -12.91 11.06 11.65
C LEU A 343 -12.74 11.04 13.17
N GLY A 344 -12.81 9.83 13.73
CA GLY A 344 -12.50 9.57 15.13
C GLY A 344 -11.00 9.61 15.40
N THR A 345 -10.65 9.32 16.65
CA THR A 345 -9.27 9.19 17.11
C THR A 345 -9.00 7.74 17.49
N LEU A 346 -7.96 7.16 16.90
CA LEU A 346 -7.38 5.89 17.32
C LEU A 346 -6.01 6.19 17.98
N PRO A 347 -5.77 5.72 19.22
CA PRO A 347 -4.47 5.90 19.86
C PRO A 347 -3.34 5.10 19.19
#